data_AF-A0A0G0J4G8-F1
#
_entry.id   AF-A0A0G0J4G8-F1
#
_cell.length_a   1.000
_cell.length_b   1.000
_cell.length_c   1.000
_cell.angle_alpha   90.00
_cell.angle_beta   90.00
_cell.angle_gamma   90.00
#
_symmetry.space_group_name_H-M   'P 1'
#
loop_
_entity.id
_entity.type
_entity.pdbx_description
1 polymer ?
#
loop_
_entity_poly.entity_id
_entity_poly.type
_entity_poly.pdbx_seq_one_letter_code
_entity_poly.pdbx_strand_id
1 'polypeptide(L)'
;MGKFNFNQEEFERVKSEAEKLYQTFEPVYNPYFAEKVSFNAKGLRHLKFKSDQQARAQKDQYPRLKLLHLAPQILRKSHTLQGIWQTRQFENNNTNGQWKYLMKDIIFYEFIAVLENIRVKVIVKEVLGGEKHFWSIIPYWSIDKASSKRILCSGNPYLD
;
A
#
# COMPACT_ATOMS: atom_id res chain seq x y z
N MET A 1 13.50 16.71 -7.63
CA MET A 1 12.59 16.39 -6.49
C MET A 1 11.15 16.61 -6.93
N GLY A 2 10.36 15.53 -7.07
CA GLY A 2 8.96 15.64 -7.51
C GLY A 2 8.06 16.14 -6.38
N LYS A 3 7.52 17.35 -6.50
CA LYS A 3 6.44 17.80 -5.62
C LYS A 3 5.16 17.11 -6.08
N PHE A 4 4.49 16.35 -5.20
CA PHE A 4 3.13 15.83 -5.45
C PHE A 4 2.11 16.96 -5.34
N ASN A 5 2.30 18.02 -6.13
CA ASN A 5 1.28 19.03 -6.35
C ASN A 5 0.39 18.49 -7.48
N PHE A 6 -0.91 18.49 -7.25
CA PHE A 6 -1.90 18.09 -8.25
C PHE A 6 -3.06 19.07 -8.21
N ASN A 7 -3.72 19.26 -9.35
CA ASN A 7 -5.03 19.88 -9.40
C ASN A 7 -6.12 18.80 -9.38
N GLN A 8 -7.39 19.21 -9.30
CA GLN A 8 -8.51 18.28 -9.19
C GLN A 8 -8.64 17.36 -10.42
N GLU A 9 -8.37 17.87 -11.62
CA GLU A 9 -8.42 17.09 -12.87
C GLU A 9 -7.33 16.00 -12.92
N GLU A 10 -6.10 16.36 -12.55
CA GLU A 10 -4.98 15.43 -12.49
C GLU A 10 -5.23 14.33 -11.46
N PHE A 11 -5.81 14.69 -10.31
CA PHE A 11 -6.17 13.72 -9.28
C PHE A 11 -7.16 12.68 -9.79
N GLU A 12 -8.27 13.11 -10.41
CA GLU A 12 -9.28 12.17 -10.92
C GLU A 12 -8.71 11.31 -12.07
N ARG A 13 -7.83 11.87 -12.91
CA ARG A 13 -7.12 11.10 -13.94
C ARG A 13 -6.25 10.00 -13.32
N VAL A 14 -5.37 10.35 -12.39
CA VAL A 14 -4.47 9.39 -11.71
C VAL A 14 -5.27 8.32 -10.96
N LYS A 15 -6.37 8.72 -10.33
CA LYS A 15 -7.26 7.78 -9.64
C LYS A 15 -7.91 6.80 -10.61
N SER A 16 -8.45 7.26 -11.73
CA SER A 16 -9.06 6.40 -12.76
C SER A 16 -8.02 5.45 -13.38
N GLU A 17 -6.84 5.95 -13.72
CA GLU A 17 -5.73 5.16 -14.25
C GLU A 17 -5.27 4.09 -13.26
N ALA A 18 -5.12 4.46 -11.97
CA ALA A 18 -4.71 3.54 -10.92
C ALA A 18 -5.76 2.44 -10.67
N GLU A 19 -7.05 2.77 -10.71
CA GLU A 19 -8.12 1.78 -10.56
C GLU A 19 -8.15 0.79 -11.72
N LYS A 20 -8.01 1.27 -12.97
CA LYS A 20 -7.89 0.41 -14.16
C LYS A 20 -6.64 -0.47 -14.08
N LEU A 21 -5.50 0.11 -13.69
CA LEU A 21 -4.26 -0.62 -13.52
C LEU A 21 -4.40 -1.72 -12.45
N TYR A 22 -5.00 -1.43 -11.30
CA TYR A 22 -5.17 -2.41 -10.22
C TYR A 22 -5.99 -3.63 -10.66
N GLN A 23 -6.98 -3.44 -11.52
CA GLN A 23 -7.79 -4.55 -12.05
C GLN A 23 -6.98 -5.51 -12.92
N THR A 24 -5.84 -5.07 -13.46
CA THR A 24 -4.92 -5.93 -14.24
C THR A 24 -3.92 -6.69 -13.37
N PHE A 25 -3.89 -6.44 -12.06
CA PHE A 25 -2.92 -7.08 -11.18
C PHE A 25 -3.31 -8.51 -10.84
N GLU A 26 -2.52 -9.44 -11.36
CA GLU A 26 -2.56 -10.84 -10.95
C GLU A 26 -1.84 -11.07 -9.61
N PRO A 27 -2.20 -12.12 -8.86
CA PRO A 27 -1.45 -12.54 -7.68
C PRO A 27 0.04 -12.75 -7.99
N VAL A 28 0.90 -12.23 -7.11
CA VAL A 28 2.34 -12.19 -7.33
C VAL A 28 3.06 -13.12 -6.36
N TYR A 29 3.94 -13.99 -6.86
CA TYR A 29 4.84 -14.76 -6.00
C TYR A 29 5.82 -13.83 -5.27
N ASN A 30 5.91 -13.98 -3.95
CA ASN A 30 6.85 -13.26 -3.10
C ASN A 30 7.89 -14.23 -2.52
N PRO A 31 9.19 -14.02 -2.79
CA PRO A 31 10.26 -14.92 -2.32
C PRO A 31 10.36 -15.05 -0.80
N TYR A 32 10.11 -13.99 -0.04
CA TYR A 32 10.16 -14.04 1.43
C TYR A 32 9.09 -14.98 2.02
N PHE A 33 7.86 -14.94 1.50
CA PHE A 33 6.79 -15.82 1.96
C PHE A 33 6.82 -17.22 1.34
N ALA A 34 7.57 -17.40 0.25
CA ALA A 34 7.48 -18.57 -0.62
C ALA A 34 6.05 -18.86 -1.13
N GLU A 35 5.22 -17.82 -1.23
CA GLU A 35 3.78 -17.89 -1.54
C GLU A 35 3.34 -16.73 -2.44
N LYS A 36 2.12 -16.81 -2.98
CA LYS A 36 1.51 -15.71 -3.75
C LYS A 36 0.85 -14.70 -2.80
N VAL A 37 1.02 -13.42 -3.12
CA VAL A 37 0.31 -12.29 -2.51
C VAL A 37 -0.77 -11.81 -3.48
N SER A 38 -2.02 -11.79 -3.02
CA SER A 38 -3.18 -11.41 -3.84
C SER A 38 -3.39 -9.89 -3.88
N PHE A 39 -3.92 -9.38 -4.99
CA PHE A 39 -4.37 -8.00 -5.15
C PHE A 39 -5.89 -7.97 -5.21
N ASN A 40 -6.55 -7.80 -4.05
CA ASN A 40 -8.01 -7.86 -3.95
C ASN A 40 -8.65 -6.47 -3.75
N ALA A 41 -9.98 -6.43 -3.77
CA ALA A 41 -10.76 -5.20 -3.60
C ALA A 41 -10.50 -4.48 -2.26
N LYS A 42 -10.15 -5.23 -1.19
CA LYS A 42 -9.83 -4.64 0.12
C LYS A 42 -8.57 -3.77 0.03
N GLY A 43 -7.53 -4.24 -0.68
CA GLY A 43 -6.30 -3.49 -0.92
C GLY A 43 -6.55 -2.18 -1.68
N LEU A 44 -7.26 -2.23 -2.81
CA LEU A 44 -7.61 -1.03 -3.59
C LEU A 44 -8.43 -0.03 -2.76
N ARG A 45 -9.41 -0.52 -2.01
CA ARG A 45 -10.22 0.33 -1.12
C ARG A 45 -9.34 1.02 -0.08
N HIS A 46 -8.38 0.32 0.51
CA HIS A 46 -7.50 0.88 1.54
C HIS A 46 -6.54 1.96 1.03
N LEU A 47 -6.26 2.03 -0.29
CA LEU A 47 -5.54 3.15 -0.89
C LEU A 47 -6.35 4.46 -0.81
N LYS A 48 -7.68 4.36 -0.90
CA LYS A 48 -8.62 5.49 -0.92
C LYS A 48 -9.17 5.82 0.47
N PHE A 49 -9.33 4.82 1.32
CA PHE A 49 -9.96 4.92 2.63
C PHE A 49 -9.01 4.51 3.76
N LYS A 50 -9.07 5.20 4.89
CA LYS A 50 -8.31 4.85 6.10
C LYS A 50 -9.05 3.82 6.95
N SER A 51 -10.38 3.93 6.98
CA SER A 51 -11.31 3.02 7.65
C SER A 51 -12.66 3.06 6.92
N ASP A 52 -13.63 2.26 7.35
CA ASP A 52 -14.88 2.07 6.61
C ASP A 52 -15.67 3.34 6.33
N GLN A 53 -15.54 4.34 7.21
CA GLN A 53 -16.29 5.60 7.14
C GLN A 53 -15.39 6.81 6.90
N GLN A 54 -14.08 6.60 6.68
CA GLN A 54 -13.13 7.70 6.58
C GLN A 54 -12.31 7.59 5.30
N ALA A 55 -12.65 8.44 4.32
CA ALA A 55 -11.80 8.67 3.16
C ALA A 55 -10.46 9.28 3.58
N ARG A 56 -9.38 8.88 2.91
CA ARG A 56 -8.07 9.54 3.06
C ARG A 56 -8.14 10.91 2.40
N ALA A 57 -7.38 11.87 2.89
CA ALA A 57 -7.22 13.14 2.18
C ALA A 57 -6.60 12.90 0.79
N GLN A 58 -6.97 13.67 -0.22
CA GLN A 58 -6.43 13.49 -1.59
C GLN A 58 -4.89 13.56 -1.62
N LYS A 59 -4.28 14.42 -0.78
CA LYS A 59 -2.83 14.50 -0.60
C LYS A 59 -2.16 13.18 -0.17
N ASP A 60 -2.91 12.32 0.50
CA ASP A 60 -2.46 10.99 0.92
C ASP A 60 -2.85 9.90 -0.10
N GLN A 61 -3.96 10.07 -0.81
CA GLN A 61 -4.39 9.13 -1.86
C GLN A 61 -3.50 9.22 -3.10
N TYR A 62 -3.31 10.44 -3.61
CA TYR A 62 -2.60 10.72 -4.86
C TYR A 62 -1.23 10.01 -4.96
N PRO A 63 -0.31 10.14 -4.00
CA PRO A 63 0.98 9.46 -4.12
C PRO A 63 0.88 7.94 -4.04
N ARG A 64 -0.09 7.38 -3.30
CA ARG A 64 -0.28 5.93 -3.21
C ARG A 64 -0.81 5.36 -4.52
N LEU A 65 -1.73 6.08 -5.16
CA LEU A 65 -2.29 5.72 -6.46
C LEU A 65 -1.24 5.87 -7.56
N LYS A 66 -0.50 6.98 -7.56
CA LYS A 66 0.57 7.25 -8.55
C LYS A 66 1.69 6.20 -8.52
N LEU A 67 2.07 5.73 -7.32
CA LEU A 67 3.15 4.76 -7.14
C LEU A 67 2.69 3.30 -7.18
N LEU A 68 1.40 3.05 -7.37
CA LEU A 68 0.80 1.71 -7.29
C LEU A 68 1.46 0.67 -8.21
N HIS A 69 1.92 1.11 -9.40
CA HIS A 69 2.62 0.28 -10.38
C HIS A 69 3.91 -0.37 -9.84
N LEU A 70 4.50 0.16 -8.78
CA LEU A 70 5.71 -0.38 -8.16
C LEU A 70 5.41 -1.58 -7.26
N ALA A 71 4.19 -1.71 -6.71
CA ALA A 71 3.87 -2.72 -5.71
C ALA A 71 4.10 -4.17 -6.19
N PRO A 72 3.63 -4.58 -7.39
CA PRO A 72 3.92 -5.93 -7.90
C PRO A 72 5.41 -6.20 -8.05
N GLN A 73 6.18 -5.22 -8.54
CA GLN A 73 7.61 -5.38 -8.78
C GLN A 73 8.39 -5.55 -7.48
N ILE A 74 8.04 -4.77 -6.46
CA ILE A 74 8.65 -4.86 -5.13
C ILE A 74 8.36 -6.22 -4.51
N LEU A 75 7.10 -6.67 -4.53
CA LEU A 75 6.74 -7.97 -3.99
C LEU A 75 7.48 -9.14 -4.69
N ARG A 76 7.72 -9.07 -6.01
CA ARG A 76 8.49 -10.10 -6.74
C ARG A 76 9.96 -10.16 -6.34
N LYS A 77 10.56 -9.00 -6.01
CA LYS A 77 12.01 -8.87 -5.77
C LYS A 77 12.37 -8.93 -4.28
N SER A 78 11.42 -8.82 -3.38
CA SER A 78 11.67 -8.78 -1.93
C SER A 78 11.94 -10.17 -1.35
N HIS A 79 13.17 -10.37 -0.87
CA HIS A 79 13.60 -11.58 -0.14
C HIS A 79 13.64 -11.37 1.38
N THR A 80 13.65 -10.12 1.84
CA THR A 80 13.78 -9.78 3.25
C THR A 80 12.66 -8.85 3.67
N LEU A 81 12.16 -9.04 4.87
CA LEU A 81 11.13 -8.22 5.47
C LEU A 81 11.76 -7.17 6.41
N GLN A 82 11.23 -5.95 6.42
CA GLN A 82 11.76 -4.85 7.26
C GLN A 82 10.90 -4.55 8.48
N GLY A 83 9.67 -5.08 8.54
CA GLY A 83 8.81 -4.91 9.71
C GLY A 83 7.67 -5.91 9.76
N ILE A 84 7.28 -6.30 10.97
CA ILE A 84 6.09 -7.08 11.29
C ILE A 84 5.33 -6.34 12.37
N TRP A 85 4.03 -6.20 12.19
CA TRP A 85 3.14 -5.70 13.24
C TRP A 85 1.90 -6.58 13.35
N GLN A 86 1.55 -6.96 14.58
CA GLN A 86 0.40 -7.79 14.87
C GLN A 86 -0.62 -7.02 15.70
N THR A 87 -1.89 -7.20 15.40
CA THR A 87 -3.00 -6.58 16.12
C THR A 87 -4.25 -7.44 16.03
N ARG A 88 -5.21 -7.19 16.91
CA ARG A 88 -6.57 -7.71 16.79
C ARG A 88 -7.47 -6.66 16.18
N GLN A 89 -8.24 -7.03 15.16
CA GLN A 89 -9.30 -6.17 14.62
C GLN A 89 -10.54 -7.00 14.33
N PHE A 90 -11.69 -6.33 14.35
CA PHE A 90 -12.91 -6.94 13.85
C PHE A 90 -12.89 -7.00 12.33
N GLU A 91 -13.21 -8.16 11.78
CA GLU A 91 -13.37 -8.36 10.34
C GLU A 91 -14.76 -8.94 10.06
N ASN A 92 -15.39 -8.43 9.01
CA ASN A 92 -16.58 -9.05 8.43
C ASN A 92 -16.14 -10.31 7.69
N ASN A 93 -16.61 -11.47 8.17
CA ASN A 93 -16.37 -12.75 7.53
C ASN A 93 -17.70 -13.35 7.08
N ASN A 94 -17.76 -13.81 5.84
CA ASN A 94 -18.88 -14.62 5.38
C ASN A 94 -18.55 -16.08 5.68
N THR A 95 -19.17 -16.64 6.71
CA THR A 95 -19.03 -18.06 7.06
C THR A 95 -20.39 -18.72 6.86
N ASN A 96 -20.45 -19.72 5.97
CA ASN A 96 -21.68 -20.45 5.63
C ASN A 96 -22.86 -19.53 5.23
N GLY A 97 -22.58 -18.46 4.47
CA GLY A 97 -23.60 -17.50 4.01
C GLY A 97 -24.03 -16.47 5.06
N GLN A 98 -23.50 -16.52 6.29
CA GLN A 98 -23.76 -15.54 7.33
C GLN A 98 -22.57 -14.59 7.49
N TRP A 99 -22.84 -13.30 7.39
CA TRP A 99 -21.89 -12.24 7.74
C TRP A 99 -21.76 -12.16 9.26
N LYS A 100 -20.59 -12.50 9.79
CA LYS A 100 -20.26 -12.37 11.20
C LYS A 100 -19.12 -11.37 11.38
N TYR A 101 -19.28 -10.49 12.36
CA TYR A 101 -18.26 -9.52 12.75
C TYR A 101 -17.45 -10.10 13.92
N LEU A 102 -16.27 -10.65 13.60
CA LEU A 102 -15.46 -11.40 14.57
C LEU A 102 -14.13 -10.73 14.77
N MET A 103 -13.65 -10.71 16.01
CA MET A 103 -12.29 -10.29 16.33
C MET A 103 -11.31 -11.35 15.80
N LYS A 104 -10.35 -10.92 14.98
CA LYS A 104 -9.32 -11.79 14.40
C LYS A 104 -7.94 -11.19 14.63
N ASP A 105 -6.96 -12.08 14.76
CA ASP A 105 -5.56 -11.71 14.71
C ASP A 105 -5.18 -11.35 13.27
N ILE A 106 -4.52 -10.21 13.12
CA ILE A 106 -4.09 -9.64 11.85
C ILE A 106 -2.62 -9.35 11.93
N ILE A 107 -1.90 -9.75 10.88
CA ILE A 107 -0.47 -9.50 10.72
C ILE A 107 -0.28 -8.56 9.53
N PHE A 108 0.53 -7.52 9.74
CA PHE A 108 1.00 -6.62 8.71
C PHE A 108 2.49 -6.83 8.49
N TYR A 109 2.87 -6.98 7.23
CA TYR A 109 4.24 -7.18 6.79
C TYR A 109 4.68 -5.97 5.99
N GLU A 110 5.84 -5.41 6.34
CA GLU A 110 6.40 -4.23 5.70
C GLU A 110 7.62 -4.58 4.84
N PHE A 111 7.52 -4.32 3.54
CA PHE A 111 8.63 -4.38 2.59
C PHE A 111 9.04 -2.96 2.20
N ILE A 112 10.29 -2.59 2.47
CA ILE A 112 10.88 -1.31 2.08
C ILE A 112 11.79 -1.56 0.88
N ALA A 113 11.58 -0.79 -0.19
CA ALA A 113 12.39 -0.86 -1.38
C ALA A 113 12.68 0.54 -1.93
N VAL A 114 13.79 0.66 -2.65
CA VAL A 114 14.08 1.80 -3.52
C VAL A 114 13.94 1.32 -4.94
N LEU A 115 12.95 1.85 -5.67
CA LEU A 115 12.71 1.55 -7.08
C LEU A 115 12.46 2.87 -7.81
N GLU A 116 13.02 3.02 -9.01
CA GLU A 116 12.95 4.27 -9.78
C GLU A 116 13.43 5.51 -8.99
N ASN A 117 14.47 5.33 -8.15
CA ASN A 117 14.98 6.35 -7.22
C ASN A 117 13.95 6.85 -6.18
N ILE A 118 12.87 6.12 -5.95
CA ILE A 118 11.84 6.44 -4.96
C ILE A 118 11.87 5.38 -3.86
N ARG A 119 12.01 5.83 -2.61
CA ARG A 119 11.87 4.93 -1.45
C ARG A 119 10.40 4.76 -1.11
N VAL A 120 9.93 3.52 -1.14
CA VAL A 120 8.55 3.16 -0.84
C VAL A 120 8.48 1.99 0.13
N LYS A 121 7.39 1.97 0.89
CA LYS A 121 7.00 0.86 1.75
C LYS A 121 5.74 0.20 1.20
N VAL A 122 5.81 -1.09 0.89
CA VAL A 122 4.66 -1.93 0.55
C VAL A 122 4.22 -2.69 1.79
N ILE A 123 2.92 -2.66 2.08
CA ILE A 123 2.30 -3.36 3.20
C ILE A 123 1.50 -4.53 2.65
N VAL A 124 1.75 -5.72 3.18
CA VAL A 124 0.93 -6.91 2.99
C VAL A 124 0.17 -7.19 4.28
N LYS A 125 -1.12 -7.51 4.17
CA LYS A 125 -1.99 -7.87 5.29
C LYS A 125 -2.32 -9.34 5.20
N GLU A 126 -2.31 -10.00 6.35
CA GLU A 126 -2.78 -11.37 6.55
C GLU A 126 -3.76 -11.37 7.71
N VAL A 127 -4.94 -11.91 7.48
CA VAL A 127 -5.87 -12.26 8.56
C VAL A 127 -5.59 -13.71 8.90
N LEU A 128 -5.45 -14.06 10.18
CA LEU A 128 -5.09 -15.41 10.60
C LEU A 128 -5.92 -16.48 9.88
N GLY A 129 -5.24 -17.41 9.18
CA GLY A 129 -5.85 -18.48 8.39
C GLY A 129 -6.41 -18.06 7.02
N GLY A 130 -6.21 -16.80 6.61
CA GLY A 130 -6.60 -16.27 5.30
C GLY A 130 -5.40 -16.02 4.38
N GLU A 131 -5.67 -15.53 3.17
CA GLU A 131 -4.62 -15.19 2.20
C GLU A 131 -3.87 -13.90 2.56
N LYS A 132 -2.57 -13.89 2.24
CA LYS A 132 -1.76 -12.68 2.22
C LYS A 132 -2.17 -11.83 1.03
N HIS A 133 -2.54 -10.59 1.29
CA HIS A 133 -2.96 -9.67 0.23
C HIS A 133 -2.29 -8.31 0.38
N PHE A 134 -2.08 -7.65 -0.75
CA PHE A 134 -1.63 -6.26 -0.78
C PHE A 134 -2.60 -5.38 0.00
N TRP A 135 -2.06 -4.53 0.86
CA TRP A 135 -2.84 -3.60 1.69
C TRP A 135 -2.57 -2.14 1.35
N SER A 136 -1.30 -1.75 1.14
CA SER A 136 -0.97 -0.38 0.79
C SER A 136 0.43 -0.26 0.19
N ILE A 137 0.65 0.82 -0.54
CA ILE A 137 1.99 1.34 -0.84
C ILE A 137 2.09 2.74 -0.24
N ILE A 138 3.21 3.05 0.40
CA ILE A 138 3.42 4.30 1.13
C ILE A 138 4.77 4.87 0.72
N PRO A 139 4.82 6.06 0.09
CA PRO A 139 6.10 6.75 -0.11
C PRO A 139 6.75 7.11 1.22
N TYR A 140 8.08 7.11 1.25
CA TYR A 140 8.81 7.71 2.36
C TYR A 140 8.84 9.23 2.21
N TRP A 141 8.54 9.95 3.30
CA TRP A 141 8.54 11.42 3.34
C TRP A 141 9.73 11.91 4.16
N SER A 142 10.46 12.90 3.65
CA SER A 142 11.32 13.77 4.45
C SER A 142 10.64 15.11 4.68
N ILE A 143 11.19 15.89 5.61
CA ILE A 143 10.78 17.27 5.86
C ILE A 143 11.81 18.16 5.19
N ASP A 144 11.35 19.06 4.32
CA ASP A 144 12.17 20.15 3.81
C ASP A 144 12.68 20.99 4.98
N LYS A 145 14.00 21.08 5.16
CA LYS A 145 14.60 21.89 6.23
C LYS A 145 14.32 23.39 6.06
N ALA A 146 14.13 23.86 4.82
CA ALA A 146 13.90 25.27 4.51
C ALA A 146 12.41 25.65 4.52
N SER A 147 11.53 24.78 4.04
CA SER A 147 10.09 25.08 3.93
C SER A 147 9.20 24.39 4.97
N SER A 148 9.75 23.48 5.77
CA SER A 148 9.03 22.60 6.71
C SER A 148 7.89 21.79 6.07
N LYS A 149 7.86 21.69 4.73
CA LYS A 149 6.88 20.91 3.97
C LYS A 149 7.37 19.48 3.79
N ARG A 150 6.43 18.54 3.67
CA ARG A 150 6.77 17.14 3.33
C ARG A 150 7.30 17.09 1.89
N ILE A 151 8.51 16.54 1.72
CA ILE A 151 9.09 16.21 0.42
C ILE A 151 9.14 14.68 0.32
N LEU A 152 8.84 14.16 -0.86
CA LEU A 152 9.09 12.75 -1.15
C LEU A 152 10.60 12.48 -1.11
N CYS A 153 11.03 11.50 -0.32
CA CYS A 153 12.40 10.99 -0.43
C CYS A 153 12.57 10.29 -1.77
N SER A 154 13.07 11.05 -2.74
CA SER A 154 13.58 10.54 -4.00
C SER A 154 15.10 10.73 -4.00
N GLY A 155 15.87 9.67 -3.75
CA GLY A 155 17.30 9.81 -3.52
C GLY A 155 17.98 8.59 -2.91
N ASN A 156 19.30 8.68 -2.77
CA ASN A 156 20.13 7.69 -2.08
C ASN A 156 19.90 7.83 -0.57
N PRO A 157 19.36 6.81 0.13
CA PRO A 157 19.07 6.89 1.56
C PRO A 157 20.31 7.07 2.46
N TYR A 158 21.52 6.95 1.92
CA TYR A 158 22.76 7.28 2.64
C TYR A 158 23.11 8.77 2.64
N LEU A 159 22.53 9.57 1.72
CA LEU A 159 22.82 10.99 1.54
C LEU A 159 21.68 11.91 2.02
N ASP A 160 20.46 11.37 2.15
CA ASP A 160 19.25 12.04 2.66
C ASP A 160 19.11 11.90 4.18
#